data_AF-A0A1Y2HW63-F1
#
_entry.id   AF-A0A1Y2HW63-F1
#
_cell.length_a   1.000
_cell.length_b   1.000
_cell.length_c   1.000
_cell.angle_alpha   90.00
_cell.angle_beta   90.00
_cell.angle_gamma   90.00
#
_symmetry.space_group_name_H-M   'P 1'
#
loop_
_entity.id
_entity.type
_entity.pdbx_description
1 polymer ?
#
loop_
_entity_poly.entity_id
_entity_poly.type
_entity_poly.pdbx_seq_one_letter_code
_entity_poly.pdbx_strand_id
1 'polypeptide(L)'
;MDIVSAPPNKKPAPAGSVGLDADPFPDPFDSQGSAGTPVEIRTLHEMREAGENRRITEEAEFLAQGLDASQPLTLRQYSALDLLRKLSKPAQRRKLASNNSLALLLGALSTDSDPIIVLCFLLTVHAILADPDIQHVAVESLAIDKHLFQSHLTATLSNTTPISAPIAADSKQARVILSDLHTLADSLSIPPDMLSARLLWITNVHKLALLAPATVACAMDTTQVSALIQSTLAHGLNVTDWTSGAYLEHIVGLLDQLSFESTAVAKAFSRESDGIVALAQFAERAHQVLACKVSGNKRQRECTVVSGIQMRQSWRRPC
;
A
#
# COMPACT_ATOMS: atom_id res chain seq x y z
N MET A 1 17.88 10.00 -57.36
CA MET A 1 19.09 9.97 -56.52
C MET A 1 19.11 8.63 -55.81
N ASP A 2 19.72 7.69 -56.53
CA ASP A 2 20.55 6.56 -56.13
C ASP A 2 20.19 5.73 -54.89
N ILE A 3 19.70 4.55 -55.25
CA ILE A 3 19.54 3.32 -54.50
C ILE A 3 20.94 2.80 -54.13
N VAL A 4 21.25 2.70 -52.83
CA VAL A 4 22.45 2.04 -52.33
C VAL A 4 22.11 0.59 -51.99
N SER A 5 22.42 -0.30 -52.93
CA SER A 5 22.36 -1.76 -52.78
C SER A 5 23.47 -2.27 -51.86
N ALA A 6 23.09 -3.05 -50.85
CA ALA A 6 24.03 -3.82 -50.03
C ALA A 6 24.46 -5.12 -50.75
N PRO A 7 25.73 -5.55 -50.64
CA PRO A 7 26.20 -6.79 -51.26
C PRO A 7 25.90 -8.05 -50.43
N PRO A 8 25.78 -9.23 -51.09
CA PRO A 8 25.39 -10.48 -50.45
C PRO A 8 26.53 -11.14 -49.68
N ASN A 9 26.24 -11.55 -48.44
CA ASN A 9 27.18 -12.26 -47.57
C ASN A 9 27.33 -13.73 -48.02
N LYS A 10 28.53 -14.08 -48.50
CA LYS A 10 28.88 -15.42 -48.97
C LYS A 10 29.13 -16.35 -47.78
N LYS A 11 28.39 -17.45 -47.75
CA LYS A 11 28.70 -18.68 -47.01
C LYS A 11 30.06 -19.26 -47.47
N PRO A 12 30.94 -19.68 -46.55
CA PRO A 12 31.92 -20.72 -46.82
C PRO A 12 31.62 -21.99 -46.01
N ALA A 13 31.62 -23.12 -46.71
CA ALA A 13 31.79 -24.47 -46.19
C ALA A 13 32.73 -25.20 -47.18
N PRO A 14 33.20 -26.42 -46.88
CA PRO A 14 33.96 -26.88 -45.73
C PRO A 14 35.35 -27.41 -46.18
N ALA A 15 36.36 -27.44 -45.31
CA ALA A 15 37.61 -28.13 -45.63
C ALA A 15 38.22 -28.71 -44.35
N GLY A 16 38.58 -30.00 -44.40
CA GLY A 16 39.49 -30.61 -43.44
C GLY A 16 38.98 -31.92 -42.82
N SER A 17 38.89 -32.97 -43.63
CA SER A 17 38.93 -34.34 -43.14
C SER A 17 40.36 -34.67 -42.68
N VAL A 18 40.59 -34.67 -41.37
CA VAL A 18 41.79 -35.26 -40.77
C VAL A 18 41.39 -36.63 -40.24
N GLY A 19 41.93 -37.68 -40.88
CA GLY A 19 41.89 -39.02 -40.34
C GLY A 19 42.74 -39.06 -39.07
N LEU A 20 42.12 -39.47 -37.97
CA LEU A 20 42.80 -39.94 -36.79
C LEU A 20 42.31 -41.36 -36.55
N ASP A 21 43.30 -42.25 -36.56
CA ASP A 21 43.19 -43.67 -36.32
C ASP A 21 42.52 -43.96 -34.98
N ALA A 22 41.85 -45.09 -34.98
CA ALA A 22 41.08 -45.64 -33.90
C ALA A 22 41.92 -45.90 -32.64
N ASP A 23 41.50 -45.29 -31.54
CA ASP A 23 41.49 -45.94 -30.23
C ASP A 23 40.01 -46.09 -29.82
N PRO A 24 39.51 -47.29 -29.50
CA PRO A 24 38.17 -47.46 -28.97
C PRO A 24 38.16 -46.88 -27.56
N PHE A 25 37.78 -45.60 -27.45
CA PHE A 25 37.31 -45.06 -26.18
C PHE A 25 36.15 -45.95 -25.73
N PRO A 26 36.19 -46.54 -24.52
CA PRO A 26 35.00 -47.13 -23.95
C PRO A 26 33.98 -46.01 -23.81
N ASP A 27 32.86 -46.12 -24.53
CA ASP A 27 31.74 -45.20 -24.41
C ASP A 27 31.37 -45.05 -22.93
N PRO A 28 31.48 -43.87 -22.32
CA PRO A 28 31.00 -43.65 -20.96
C PRO A 28 29.47 -43.61 -20.89
N PHE A 29 28.78 -43.85 -22.00
CA PHE A 29 27.34 -43.60 -22.17
C PHE A 29 26.49 -44.86 -22.28
N ASP A 30 27.04 -46.04 -22.03
CA ASP A 30 26.25 -47.20 -21.60
C ASP A 30 26.07 -47.20 -20.07
N SER A 31 25.60 -46.08 -19.55
CA SER A 31 24.85 -46.05 -18.29
C SER A 31 23.41 -45.73 -18.67
N GLN A 32 22.70 -46.83 -18.91
CA GLN A 32 21.28 -47.03 -18.59
C GLN A 32 20.65 -45.83 -17.92
N GLY A 33 19.51 -45.39 -18.45
CA GLY A 33 18.63 -44.40 -17.84
C GLY A 33 18.41 -44.70 -16.37
N SER A 34 19.29 -44.15 -15.53
CA SER A 34 19.06 -43.93 -14.13
C SER A 34 18.01 -42.84 -14.12
N ALA A 35 16.75 -43.27 -14.14
CA ALA A 35 15.71 -42.49 -13.51
C ALA A 35 16.26 -42.19 -12.11
N GLY A 36 16.85 -40.99 -11.97
CA GLY A 36 17.53 -40.58 -10.75
C GLY A 36 16.65 -40.99 -9.59
N THR A 37 17.25 -41.63 -8.58
CA THR A 37 16.46 -42.15 -7.48
C THR A 37 15.61 -40.98 -6.92
N PRO A 38 14.36 -41.22 -6.49
CA PRO A 38 13.49 -40.13 -6.03
C PRO A 38 14.12 -39.28 -4.91
N VAL A 39 15.16 -39.79 -4.23
CA VAL A 39 16.01 -39.07 -3.29
C VAL A 39 16.97 -38.10 -4.00
N GLU A 40 17.70 -38.52 -5.04
CA GLU A 40 18.58 -37.63 -5.82
C GLU A 40 17.81 -36.50 -6.49
N ILE A 41 16.62 -36.79 -7.03
CA ILE A 41 15.74 -35.77 -7.63
C ILE A 41 15.29 -34.74 -6.58
N ARG A 42 14.99 -35.17 -5.35
CA ARG A 42 14.66 -34.27 -4.23
C ARG A 42 15.84 -33.39 -3.85
N THR A 43 17.05 -33.96 -3.72
CA THR A 43 18.25 -33.16 -3.39
C THR A 43 18.60 -32.13 -4.46
N LEU A 44 18.45 -32.47 -5.75
CA LEU A 44 18.66 -31.52 -6.85
C LEU A 44 17.60 -30.41 -6.87
N HIS A 45 16.36 -30.74 -6.52
CA HIS A 45 15.28 -29.75 -6.41
C HIS A 45 15.53 -28.79 -5.24
N GLU A 46 15.87 -29.31 -4.06
CA GLU A 46 16.23 -28.53 -2.87
C GLU A 46 17.43 -27.59 -3.14
N MET A 47 18.45 -28.07 -3.84
CA MET A 47 19.58 -27.23 -4.25
C MET A 47 19.18 -26.10 -5.21
N ARG A 48 18.25 -26.35 -6.13
CA ARG A 48 17.74 -25.32 -7.05
C ARG A 48 16.93 -24.27 -6.29
N GLU A 49 16.07 -24.69 -5.38
CA GLU A 49 15.29 -23.78 -4.53
C GLU A 49 16.19 -22.93 -3.63
N ALA A 50 17.23 -23.53 -3.02
CA ALA A 50 18.19 -22.80 -2.21
C ALA A 50 18.95 -21.74 -3.03
N GLY A 51 19.37 -22.07 -4.25
CA GLY A 51 20.01 -21.12 -5.17
C GLY A 51 19.08 -19.98 -5.58
N GLU A 52 17.80 -20.29 -5.81
CA GLU A 52 16.79 -19.29 -6.14
C GLU A 52 16.51 -18.35 -4.95
N ASN A 53 16.32 -18.88 -3.75
CA ASN A 53 16.10 -18.09 -2.52
C ASN A 53 17.29 -17.18 -2.21
N ARG A 54 18.51 -17.67 -2.41
CA ARG A 54 19.71 -16.84 -2.30
C ARG A 54 19.69 -15.67 -3.27
N ARG A 55 19.37 -15.93 -4.55
CA ARG A 55 19.27 -14.88 -5.57
C ARG A 55 18.21 -13.83 -5.23
N ILE A 56 17.05 -14.25 -4.71
CA ILE A 56 15.99 -13.35 -4.28
C ILE A 56 16.46 -12.46 -3.12
N THR A 57 17.18 -13.04 -2.16
CA THR A 57 17.72 -12.32 -1.00
C THR A 57 18.76 -11.29 -1.44
N GLU A 58 19.73 -11.68 -2.27
CA GLU A 58 20.75 -10.79 -2.83
C GLU A 58 20.11 -9.64 -3.64
N GLU A 59 19.05 -9.93 -4.40
CA GLU A 59 18.32 -8.91 -5.14
C GLU A 59 17.57 -7.94 -4.21
N ALA A 60 16.95 -8.43 -3.14
CA ALA A 60 16.30 -7.58 -2.15
C ALA A 60 17.30 -6.69 -1.40
N GLU A 61 18.45 -7.23 -1.03
CA GLU A 61 19.55 -6.47 -0.42
C GLU A 61 20.07 -5.39 -1.36
N PHE A 62 20.25 -5.71 -2.64
CA PHE A 62 20.65 -4.74 -3.67
C PHE A 62 19.62 -3.59 -3.80
N LEU A 63 18.33 -3.91 -3.82
CA LEU A 63 17.27 -2.89 -3.86
C LEU A 63 17.28 -2.02 -2.61
N ALA A 64 17.44 -2.60 -1.42
CA ALA A 64 17.51 -1.84 -0.18
C ALA A 64 18.73 -0.94 -0.09
N GLN A 65 19.90 -1.38 -0.59
CA GLN A 65 21.07 -0.52 -0.72
C GLN A 65 20.82 0.68 -1.64
N GLY A 66 20.05 0.46 -2.73
CA GLY A 66 19.64 1.54 -3.62
C GLY A 66 18.65 2.53 -3.00
N LEU A 67 17.91 2.11 -1.97
CA LEU A 67 16.98 2.93 -1.19
C LEU A 67 17.63 3.66 0.00
N ASP A 68 18.89 3.34 0.33
CA ASP A 68 19.59 3.96 1.45
C ASP A 68 19.70 5.47 1.28
N ALA A 69 19.55 6.21 2.38
CA ALA A 69 19.57 7.68 2.40
C ALA A 69 20.91 8.27 1.93
N SER A 70 22.00 7.49 1.95
CA SER A 70 23.29 7.91 1.37
C SER A 70 23.28 7.99 -0.15
N GLN A 71 22.31 7.35 -0.82
CA GLN A 71 22.20 7.32 -2.27
C GLN A 71 21.57 8.59 -2.84
N PRO A 72 21.91 8.98 -4.08
CA PRO A 72 21.27 10.12 -4.72
C PRO A 72 19.77 9.87 -4.89
N LEU A 73 18.96 10.93 -4.72
CA LEU A 73 17.49 10.86 -4.78
C LEU A 73 16.98 10.12 -6.03
N THR A 74 17.59 10.40 -7.19
CA THR A 74 17.24 9.74 -8.44
C THR A 74 17.40 8.22 -8.38
N LEU A 75 18.48 7.73 -7.77
CA LEU A 75 18.70 6.29 -7.62
C LEU A 75 17.66 5.69 -6.69
N ARG A 76 17.39 6.34 -5.55
CA ARG A 76 16.35 5.90 -4.60
C ARG A 76 14.97 5.81 -5.26
N GLN A 77 14.59 6.82 -6.04
CA GLN A 77 13.33 6.83 -6.79
C GLN A 77 13.27 5.67 -7.80
N TYR A 78 14.34 5.42 -8.55
CA TYR A 78 14.37 4.29 -9.49
C TYR A 78 14.35 2.93 -8.79
N SER A 79 15.05 2.78 -7.66
CA SER A 79 15.02 1.55 -6.86
C SER A 79 13.63 1.30 -6.27
N ALA A 80 12.95 2.35 -5.80
CA ALA A 80 11.57 2.26 -5.32
C ALA A 80 10.59 1.83 -6.42
N LEU A 81 10.75 2.38 -7.63
CA LEU A 81 9.98 1.95 -8.80
C LEU A 81 10.29 0.51 -9.21
N ASP A 82 11.56 0.11 -9.21
CA ASP A 82 11.94 -1.25 -9.62
C ASP A 82 11.40 -2.30 -8.66
N LEU A 83 11.41 -2.00 -7.35
CA LEU A 83 10.71 -2.78 -6.35
C LEU A 83 9.21 -2.91 -6.68
N LEU A 84 8.54 -1.78 -6.99
CA LEU A 84 7.13 -1.81 -7.32
C LEU A 84 6.83 -2.62 -8.60
N ARG A 85 7.70 -2.57 -9.62
CA ARG A 85 7.63 -3.41 -10.83
C ARG A 85 7.77 -4.90 -10.53
N LYS A 86 8.54 -5.27 -9.51
CA LYS A 86 8.64 -6.66 -9.06
C LYS A 86 7.39 -7.07 -8.31
N LEU A 87 6.90 -6.21 -7.42
CA LEU A 87 5.71 -6.47 -6.61
C LEU A 87 4.41 -6.48 -7.41
N SER A 88 4.34 -5.82 -8.57
CA SER A 88 3.19 -5.93 -9.46
C SER A 88 2.99 -7.35 -10.02
N LYS A 89 4.01 -8.21 -9.95
CA LYS A 89 3.94 -9.62 -10.34
C LYS A 89 3.62 -10.48 -9.10
N PRO A 90 2.43 -11.12 -9.01
CA PRO A 90 2.03 -11.89 -7.84
C PRO A 90 3.04 -12.98 -7.43
N ALA A 91 3.61 -13.68 -8.40
CA ALA A 91 4.62 -14.71 -8.14
C ALA A 91 5.89 -14.17 -7.47
N GLN A 92 6.36 -12.99 -7.89
CA GLN A 92 7.55 -12.36 -7.30
C GLN A 92 7.23 -11.82 -5.90
N ARG A 93 6.06 -11.22 -5.72
CA ARG A 93 5.60 -10.73 -4.43
C ARG A 93 5.52 -11.85 -3.38
N ARG A 94 4.99 -13.03 -3.73
CA ARG A 94 4.96 -14.21 -2.85
C ARG A 94 6.36 -14.73 -2.51
N LYS A 95 7.26 -14.75 -3.49
CA LYS A 95 8.67 -15.13 -3.29
C LYS A 95 9.41 -14.18 -2.35
N LEU A 96 9.16 -12.89 -2.46
CA LEU A 96 9.73 -11.89 -1.53
C LEU A 96 9.14 -12.04 -0.12
N ALA A 97 7.85 -12.39 -0.01
CA ALA A 97 7.21 -12.64 1.27
C ALA A 97 7.77 -13.90 1.96
N SER A 98 7.92 -15.01 1.23
CA SER A 98 8.41 -16.28 1.80
C SER A 98 9.87 -16.21 2.28
N ASN A 99 10.67 -15.29 1.71
CA ASN A 99 12.07 -15.09 2.10
C ASN A 99 12.25 -13.99 3.17
N ASN A 100 11.17 -13.47 3.76
CA ASN A 100 11.19 -12.34 4.71
C ASN A 100 11.85 -11.05 4.17
N SER A 101 12.06 -10.96 2.86
CA SER A 101 12.74 -9.83 2.22
C SER A 101 11.87 -8.57 2.20
N LEU A 102 10.54 -8.73 2.25
CA LEU A 102 9.61 -7.60 2.28
C LEU A 102 9.80 -6.70 3.51
N ALA A 103 10.17 -7.25 4.67
CA ALA A 103 10.35 -6.46 5.90
C ALA A 103 11.51 -5.48 5.74
N LEU A 104 12.62 -5.96 5.19
CA LEU A 104 13.82 -5.17 4.88
C LEU A 104 13.50 -4.05 3.87
N LEU A 105 12.75 -4.36 2.81
CA LEU A 105 12.37 -3.40 1.78
C LEU A 105 11.38 -2.34 2.28
N LEU A 106 10.38 -2.76 3.08
CA LEU A 106 9.43 -1.84 3.73
C LEU A 106 10.15 -0.92 4.72
N GLY A 107 11.08 -1.47 5.50
CA GLY A 107 11.94 -0.70 6.40
C GLY A 107 12.67 0.41 5.65
N ALA A 108 13.37 0.07 4.57
CA ALA A 108 14.10 1.03 3.75
C ALA A 108 13.18 2.12 3.17
N LEU A 109 12.07 1.74 2.54
CA LEU A 109 11.10 2.67 1.95
C LEU A 109 10.45 3.61 2.99
N SER A 110 10.16 3.09 4.18
CA SER A 110 9.47 3.84 5.22
C SER A 110 10.30 4.93 5.87
N THR A 111 11.59 5.07 5.56
CA THR A 111 12.44 6.11 6.17
C THR A 111 12.48 7.40 5.35
N ASP A 112 11.93 7.38 4.13
CA ASP A 112 12.05 8.47 3.18
C ASP A 112 10.88 9.47 3.29
N SER A 113 11.18 10.75 3.05
CA SER A 113 10.19 11.82 2.99
C SER A 113 9.90 12.30 1.57
N ASP A 114 10.60 11.79 0.56
CA ASP A 114 10.35 12.16 -0.84
C ASP A 114 8.94 11.69 -1.28
N PRO A 115 8.12 12.55 -1.88
CA PRO A 115 6.74 12.23 -2.21
C PRO A 115 6.59 11.07 -3.21
N ILE A 116 7.54 10.89 -4.14
CA ILE A 116 7.51 9.76 -5.08
C ILE A 116 7.81 8.46 -4.33
N ILE A 117 8.79 8.47 -3.43
CA ILE A 117 9.17 7.29 -2.64
C ILE A 117 8.05 6.93 -1.65
N VAL A 118 7.45 7.92 -0.98
CA VAL A 118 6.26 7.73 -0.13
C VAL A 118 5.11 7.10 -0.92
N LEU A 119 4.89 7.55 -2.17
CA LEU A 119 3.87 6.94 -3.02
C LEU A 119 4.22 5.49 -3.37
N CYS A 120 5.48 5.18 -3.70
CA CYS A 120 5.96 3.82 -3.93
C CYS A 120 5.79 2.93 -2.69
N PHE A 121 6.06 3.47 -1.50
CA PHE A 121 5.83 2.80 -0.22
C PHE A 121 4.36 2.45 -0.04
N LEU A 122 3.46 3.41 -0.22
CA LEU A 122 2.02 3.19 -0.06
C LEU A 122 1.47 2.20 -1.09
N LEU A 123 1.95 2.23 -2.33
CA LEU A 123 1.59 1.26 -3.36
C LEU A 123 2.14 -0.14 -3.04
N THR A 124 3.34 -0.22 -2.46
CA THR A 124 3.93 -1.48 -1.98
C THR A 124 3.10 -2.09 -0.87
N VAL A 125 2.72 -1.30 0.14
CA VAL A 125 1.81 -1.75 1.21
C VAL A 125 0.47 -2.19 0.62
N HIS A 126 -0.09 -1.42 -0.33
CA HIS A 126 -1.34 -1.77 -0.98
C HIS A 126 -1.24 -3.12 -1.71
N ALA A 127 -0.17 -3.31 -2.48
CA ALA A 127 0.10 -4.53 -3.21
C ALA A 127 0.21 -5.76 -2.29
N ILE A 128 0.75 -5.56 -1.08
CA ILE A 128 0.85 -6.61 -0.07
C ILE A 128 -0.52 -6.92 0.55
N LEU A 129 -1.24 -5.89 1.00
CA LEU A 129 -2.56 -6.05 1.65
C LEU A 129 -3.67 -6.47 0.67
N ALA A 130 -3.48 -6.29 -0.64
CA ALA A 130 -4.44 -6.74 -1.66
C ALA A 130 -4.29 -8.21 -2.05
N ASP A 131 -3.16 -8.85 -1.71
CA ASP A 131 -2.88 -10.22 -2.13
C ASP A 131 -3.24 -11.19 -0.98
N PRO A 132 -4.30 -12.01 -1.14
CA PRO A 132 -4.84 -12.82 -0.05
C PRO A 132 -3.87 -13.89 0.45
N ASP A 133 -2.92 -14.30 -0.39
CA ASP A 133 -1.95 -15.35 -0.04
C ASP A 133 -0.83 -14.86 0.89
N ILE A 134 -0.64 -13.54 1.01
CA ILE A 134 0.44 -12.95 1.82
C ILE A 134 -0.05 -11.98 2.88
N GLN A 135 -1.31 -11.53 2.83
CA GLN A 135 -1.85 -10.53 3.77
C GLN A 135 -1.69 -10.95 5.25
N HIS A 136 -1.75 -12.25 5.56
CA HIS A 136 -1.55 -12.76 6.93
C HIS A 136 -0.10 -12.64 7.39
N VAL A 137 0.85 -13.05 6.52
CA VAL A 137 2.29 -12.88 6.75
C VAL A 137 2.63 -11.40 6.93
N ALA A 138 1.92 -10.53 6.20
CA ALA A 138 2.11 -9.09 6.25
C ALA A 138 1.75 -8.47 7.61
N VAL A 139 0.65 -8.92 8.21
CA VAL A 139 0.21 -8.45 9.53
C VAL A 139 1.16 -8.95 10.63
N GLU A 140 1.56 -10.21 10.57
CA GLU A 140 2.32 -10.83 11.67
C GLU A 140 3.81 -10.51 11.64
N SER A 141 4.42 -10.51 10.45
CA SER A 141 5.88 -10.51 10.31
C SER A 141 6.45 -9.18 9.80
N LEU A 142 5.68 -8.38 9.06
CA LEU A 142 6.20 -7.18 8.39
C LEU A 142 6.06 -5.89 9.19
N ALA A 143 5.39 -5.92 10.34
CA ALA A 143 5.16 -4.74 11.19
C ALA A 143 4.65 -3.51 10.40
N ILE A 144 3.74 -3.74 9.45
CA ILE A 144 3.24 -2.70 8.52
C ILE A 144 2.66 -1.53 9.29
N ASP A 145 2.03 -1.78 10.43
CA ASP A 145 1.53 -0.77 11.37
C ASP A 145 2.63 0.23 11.77
N LYS A 146 3.79 -0.27 12.22
CA LYS A 146 4.90 0.59 12.64
C LYS A 146 5.39 1.49 11.51
N HIS A 147 5.35 1.00 10.27
CA HIS A 147 5.79 1.75 9.09
C HIS A 147 4.73 2.73 8.58
N LEU A 148 3.44 2.35 8.60
CA LEU A 148 2.33 3.21 8.15
C LEU A 148 2.06 4.41 9.07
N PHE A 149 2.35 4.27 10.36
CA PHE A 149 2.07 5.30 11.38
C PHE A 149 3.32 6.09 11.79
N GLN A 150 4.42 6.01 11.04
CA GLN A 150 5.59 6.85 11.31
C GLN A 150 5.28 8.34 11.13
N SER A 151 5.83 9.16 12.03
CA SER A 151 5.54 10.60 12.14
C SER A 151 5.93 11.42 10.90
N HIS A 152 6.96 11.01 10.14
CA HIS A 152 7.36 11.72 8.92
C HIS A 152 6.37 11.46 7.77
N LEU A 153 5.74 10.29 7.74
CA LEU A 153 4.74 9.94 6.75
C LEU A 153 3.48 10.76 6.99
N THR A 154 3.03 10.86 8.25
CA THR A 154 1.86 11.69 8.62
C THR A 154 2.11 13.18 8.39
N ALA A 155 3.33 13.67 8.63
CA ALA A 155 3.71 15.04 8.28
C ALA A 155 3.65 15.28 6.77
N THR A 156 4.15 14.34 5.97
CA THR A 156 4.09 14.41 4.51
C THR A 156 2.63 14.43 4.03
N LEU A 157 1.79 13.53 4.54
CA LEU A 157 0.37 13.44 4.19
C LEU A 157 -0.44 14.69 4.56
N SER A 158 -0.07 15.36 5.65
CA SER A 158 -0.75 16.57 6.14
C SER A 158 -0.43 17.79 5.26
N ASN A 159 0.77 17.82 4.67
CA ASN A 159 1.26 18.93 3.86
C ASN A 159 1.04 18.72 2.36
N THR A 160 0.82 17.49 1.91
CA THR A 160 0.59 17.20 0.49
C THR A 160 -0.77 17.70 0.06
N THR A 161 -0.77 18.81 -0.68
CA THR A 161 -1.77 19.04 -1.74
C THR A 161 -1.81 17.83 -2.67
N PRO A 162 -2.94 17.53 -3.33
CA PRO A 162 -3.03 16.42 -4.27
C PRO A 162 -1.83 16.45 -5.20
N ILE A 163 -1.16 15.30 -5.36
CA ILE A 163 0.13 15.12 -6.07
C ILE A 163 0.11 15.72 -7.50
N SER A 164 -1.08 16.06 -8.00
CA SER A 164 -1.33 16.83 -9.20
C SER A 164 -0.79 18.28 -9.23
N ALA A 165 -0.37 18.93 -8.13
CA ALA A 165 -0.39 20.41 -8.10
C ALA A 165 0.93 21.23 -8.16
N PRO A 166 2.13 20.87 -7.62
CA PRO A 166 3.33 21.53 -8.21
C PRO A 166 4.70 20.84 -8.19
N ILE A 167 4.94 19.73 -7.47
CA ILE A 167 6.33 19.24 -7.29
C ILE A 167 6.90 18.58 -8.58
N ALA A 168 6.03 18.18 -9.53
CA ALA A 168 6.41 17.42 -10.72
C ALA A 168 6.43 18.19 -12.04
N ALA A 169 6.13 19.48 -12.07
CA ALA A 169 5.90 20.19 -13.33
C ALA A 169 7.18 20.43 -14.16
N ASP A 170 8.35 20.60 -13.53
CA ASP A 170 9.50 21.20 -14.22
C ASP A 170 10.54 20.21 -14.77
N SER A 171 10.60 18.97 -14.28
CA SER A 171 11.58 17.99 -14.79
C SER A 171 10.93 16.94 -15.70
N LYS A 172 11.51 16.74 -16.90
CA LYS A 172 11.11 15.68 -17.83
C LYS A 172 11.14 14.30 -17.16
N GLN A 173 12.08 14.10 -16.24
CA GLN A 173 12.27 12.85 -15.51
C GLN A 173 11.12 12.55 -14.53
N ALA A 174 10.65 13.55 -13.78
CA ALA A 174 9.52 13.37 -12.86
C ALA A 174 8.24 12.96 -13.60
N ARG A 175 8.01 13.50 -14.81
CA ARG A 175 6.86 13.11 -15.64
C ARG A 175 6.94 11.65 -16.10
N VAL A 176 8.13 11.18 -16.46
CA VAL A 176 8.35 9.77 -16.83
C VAL A 176 8.10 8.87 -15.61
N ILE A 177 8.62 9.23 -14.44
CA ILE A 177 8.42 8.48 -13.19
C ILE A 177 6.93 8.42 -12.81
N LEU A 178 6.21 9.53 -12.91
CA LEU A 178 4.77 9.55 -12.64
C LEU A 178 3.98 8.72 -13.65
N SER A 179 4.33 8.78 -14.94
CA SER A 179 3.73 7.92 -15.95
C SER A 179 3.94 6.44 -15.61
N ASP A 180 5.16 6.05 -15.23
CA ASP A 180 5.47 4.68 -14.80
C ASP A 180 4.63 4.30 -13.56
N LEU A 181 4.49 5.19 -12.58
CA LEU A 181 3.66 4.96 -11.39
C LEU A 181 2.19 4.73 -11.74
N HIS A 182 1.63 5.51 -12.66
CA HIS A 182 0.28 5.29 -13.14
C HIS A 182 0.13 3.90 -13.78
N THR A 183 1.06 3.51 -14.67
CA THR A 183 1.01 2.17 -15.28
C THR A 183 1.14 1.04 -14.25
N LEU A 184 1.90 1.27 -13.18
CA LEU A 184 2.05 0.30 -12.10
C LEU A 184 0.82 0.24 -11.21
N ALA A 185 0.19 1.38 -10.92
CA ALA A 185 -1.07 1.43 -10.19
C ALA A 185 -2.18 0.70 -10.97
N ASP A 186 -2.24 0.87 -12.29
CA ASP A 186 -3.16 0.14 -13.16
C ASP A 186 -2.91 -1.37 -13.07
N SER A 187 -1.63 -1.80 -13.08
CA SER A 187 -1.28 -3.22 -12.91
C SER A 187 -1.66 -3.80 -11.53
N LEU A 188 -1.80 -2.93 -10.52
CA LEU A 188 -2.27 -3.28 -9.17
C LEU A 188 -3.79 -3.11 -9.01
N SER A 189 -4.51 -2.81 -10.09
CA SER A 189 -5.96 -2.57 -10.08
C SER A 189 -6.39 -1.39 -9.20
N ILE A 190 -5.54 -0.36 -9.08
CA ILE A 190 -5.83 0.85 -8.31
C ILE A 190 -6.45 1.89 -9.25
N PRO A 191 -7.65 2.42 -8.96
CA PRO A 191 -8.24 3.49 -9.76
C PRO A 191 -7.34 4.72 -9.82
N PRO A 192 -7.25 5.41 -10.98
CA PRO A 192 -6.34 6.56 -11.14
C PRO A 192 -6.65 7.71 -10.18
N ASP A 193 -7.92 7.88 -9.84
CA ASP A 193 -8.49 8.80 -8.87
C ASP A 193 -8.08 8.49 -7.42
N MET A 194 -7.63 7.25 -7.15
CA MET A 194 -7.08 6.85 -5.85
C MET A 194 -5.56 7.06 -5.73
N LEU A 195 -4.87 7.52 -6.78
CA LEU A 195 -3.40 7.72 -6.77
C LEU A 195 -2.95 8.97 -6.00
N SER A 196 -3.63 9.27 -4.89
CA SER A 196 -3.21 10.26 -3.90
C SER A 196 -2.58 9.53 -2.72
N ALA A 197 -1.42 9.98 -2.25
CA ALA A 197 -0.77 9.40 -1.07
C ALA A 197 -1.73 9.34 0.13
N ARG A 198 -2.56 10.37 0.32
CA ARG A 198 -3.56 10.40 1.39
C ARG A 198 -4.62 9.30 1.21
N LEU A 199 -5.15 9.14 0.00
CA LEU A 199 -6.16 8.11 -0.29
C LEU A 199 -5.59 6.70 -0.17
N LEU A 200 -4.38 6.47 -0.68
CA LEU A 200 -3.70 5.19 -0.55
C LEU A 200 -3.42 4.85 0.92
N TRP A 201 -2.96 5.81 1.71
CA TRP A 201 -2.75 5.63 3.14
C TRP A 201 -4.05 5.23 3.84
N ILE A 202 -5.15 5.97 3.64
CA ILE A 202 -6.47 5.65 4.21
C ILE A 202 -6.91 4.25 3.80
N THR A 203 -6.78 3.93 2.51
CA THR A 203 -7.16 2.62 1.97
C THR A 203 -6.35 1.50 2.63
N ASN A 204 -5.05 1.71 2.81
CA ASN A 204 -4.17 0.74 3.44
C ASN A 204 -4.45 0.59 4.94
N VAL A 205 -4.70 1.69 5.66
CA VAL A 205 -5.12 1.67 7.07
C VAL A 205 -6.44 0.93 7.22
N HIS A 206 -7.40 1.16 6.32
CA HIS A 206 -8.68 0.46 6.34
C HIS A 206 -8.51 -1.05 6.10
N LYS A 207 -7.76 -1.44 5.07
CA LYS A 207 -7.43 -2.86 4.83
C LYS A 207 -6.73 -3.49 6.02
N LEU A 208 -5.78 -2.78 6.64
CA LEU A 208 -5.07 -3.25 7.82
C LEU A 208 -6.00 -3.38 9.03
N ALA A 209 -6.95 -2.45 9.23
CA ALA A 209 -7.92 -2.50 10.31
C ALA A 209 -8.91 -3.67 10.17
N LEU A 210 -9.24 -4.06 8.94
CA LEU A 210 -10.05 -5.26 8.68
C LEU A 210 -9.29 -6.55 9.01
N LEU A 211 -7.99 -6.59 8.75
CA LEU A 211 -7.15 -7.77 9.00
C LEU A 211 -6.66 -7.86 10.46
N ALA A 212 -6.38 -6.73 11.09
CA ALA A 212 -5.67 -6.61 12.37
C ALA A 212 -6.15 -5.39 13.18
N PRO A 213 -7.42 -5.38 13.63
CA PRO A 213 -8.02 -4.20 14.26
C PRO A 213 -7.29 -3.78 15.54
N ALA A 214 -6.84 -4.73 16.35
CA ALA A 214 -6.11 -4.45 17.59
C ALA A 214 -4.77 -3.75 17.34
N THR A 215 -4.07 -4.13 16.26
CA THR A 215 -2.78 -3.53 15.90
C THR A 215 -2.95 -2.08 15.47
N VAL A 216 -3.94 -1.80 14.60
CA VAL A 216 -4.24 -0.43 14.17
C VAL A 216 -4.69 0.44 15.34
N ALA A 217 -5.54 -0.10 16.22
CA ALA A 217 -5.97 0.59 17.42
C ALA A 217 -4.78 1.04 18.28
N CYS A 218 -3.85 0.14 18.59
CA CYS A 218 -2.70 0.49 19.42
C CYS A 218 -1.69 1.43 18.75
N ALA A 219 -1.61 1.45 17.42
CA ALA A 219 -0.60 2.20 16.70
C ALA A 219 -1.01 3.63 16.34
N MET A 220 -2.32 3.91 16.20
CA MET A 220 -2.81 5.23 15.80
C MET A 220 -2.85 6.22 16.96
N ASP A 221 -2.30 7.41 16.74
CA ASP A 221 -2.50 8.54 17.64
C ASP A 221 -3.83 9.27 17.35
N THR A 222 -4.26 10.13 18.28
CA THR A 222 -5.53 10.88 18.15
C THR A 222 -5.56 11.82 16.95
N THR A 223 -4.41 12.35 16.50
CA THR A 223 -4.32 13.23 15.33
C THR A 223 -4.48 12.45 14.03
N GLN A 224 -3.91 11.26 13.96
CA GLN A 224 -4.02 10.33 12.84
C GLN A 224 -5.46 9.83 12.70
N VAL A 225 -6.13 9.50 13.82
CA VAL A 225 -7.55 9.13 13.80
C VAL A 225 -8.42 10.28 13.33
N SER A 226 -8.17 11.50 13.80
CA SER A 226 -8.90 12.68 13.32
C SER A 226 -8.70 12.92 11.82
N ALA A 227 -7.46 12.83 11.33
CA ALA A 227 -7.13 13.00 9.91
C ALA A 227 -7.76 11.91 9.03
N LEU A 228 -7.80 10.67 9.52
CA LEU A 228 -8.46 9.54 8.89
C LEU A 228 -9.95 9.81 8.76
N ILE A 229 -10.64 10.09 9.87
CA ILE A 229 -12.09 10.37 9.90
C ILE A 229 -12.44 11.53 8.95
N GLN A 230 -11.75 12.66 9.06
CA GLN A 230 -11.99 13.83 8.22
C GLN A 230 -11.85 13.49 6.73
N SER A 231 -10.84 12.68 6.38
CA SER A 231 -10.60 12.33 4.99
C SER A 231 -11.59 11.30 4.46
N THR A 232 -11.96 10.31 5.27
CA THR A 232 -12.99 9.33 4.90
C THR A 232 -14.31 10.02 4.60
N LEU A 233 -14.71 10.97 5.46
CA LEU A 233 -15.91 11.78 5.27
C LEU A 233 -15.83 12.67 4.02
N ALA A 234 -14.69 13.32 3.79
CA ALA A 234 -14.49 14.21 2.64
C ALA A 234 -14.58 13.49 1.29
N HIS A 235 -14.21 12.20 1.24
CA HIS A 235 -14.22 11.41 0.00
C HIS A 235 -15.46 10.52 -0.13
N GLY A 236 -16.45 10.67 0.77
CA GLY A 236 -17.68 9.89 0.73
C GLY A 236 -17.45 8.38 0.87
N LEU A 237 -16.32 7.96 1.45
CA LEU A 237 -16.05 6.56 1.71
C LEU A 237 -17.01 6.09 2.82
N ASN A 238 -17.75 5.03 2.55
CA ASN A 238 -18.81 4.58 3.44
C ASN A 238 -18.19 3.97 4.70
N VAL A 239 -18.33 4.67 5.84
CA VAL A 239 -17.79 4.22 7.14
C VAL A 239 -18.46 2.93 7.60
N THR A 240 -19.61 2.55 7.03
CA THR A 240 -20.32 1.30 7.36
C THR A 240 -19.54 0.05 7.00
N ASP A 241 -18.58 0.13 6.08
CA ASP A 241 -17.75 -1.01 5.69
C ASP A 241 -16.66 -1.32 6.75
N TRP A 242 -16.56 -0.52 7.81
CA TRP A 242 -15.58 -0.61 8.89
C TRP A 242 -16.04 -1.63 9.95
N THR A 243 -16.50 -2.80 9.50
CA THR A 243 -17.35 -3.75 10.24
C THR A 243 -16.69 -4.51 11.38
N SER A 244 -15.44 -4.24 11.74
CA SER A 244 -14.87 -4.84 12.96
C SER A 244 -15.28 -4.01 14.18
N GLY A 245 -16.12 -4.59 15.04
CA GLY A 245 -16.61 -3.94 16.25
C GLY A 245 -15.48 -3.39 17.13
N ALA A 246 -14.35 -4.10 17.21
CA ALA A 246 -13.16 -3.68 17.95
C ALA A 246 -12.53 -2.37 17.43
N TYR A 247 -12.53 -2.15 16.10
CA TYR A 247 -11.98 -0.94 15.51
C TYR A 247 -12.92 0.26 15.74
N LEU A 248 -14.23 0.05 15.61
CA LEU A 248 -15.23 1.06 15.94
C LEU A 248 -15.21 1.42 17.42
N GLU A 249 -15.14 0.45 18.33
CA GLU A 249 -15.03 0.69 19.77
C GLU A 249 -13.77 1.50 20.10
N HIS A 250 -12.65 1.22 19.45
CA HIS A 250 -11.42 2.00 19.65
C HIS A 250 -11.54 3.43 19.11
N ILE A 251 -12.11 3.61 17.91
CA ILE A 251 -12.37 4.94 17.35
C ILE A 251 -13.31 5.73 18.28
N VAL A 252 -14.39 5.10 18.76
CA VAL A 252 -15.34 5.71 19.69
C VAL A 252 -14.62 6.07 21.00
N GLY A 253 -13.80 5.18 21.54
CA GLY A 253 -13.00 5.46 22.75
C GLY A 253 -12.01 6.61 22.57
N LEU A 254 -11.35 6.73 21.41
CA LEU A 254 -10.47 7.85 21.10
C LEU A 254 -11.24 9.16 20.88
N LEU A 255 -12.43 9.10 20.27
CA LEU A 255 -13.32 10.25 20.12
C LEU A 255 -13.81 10.76 21.47
N ASP A 256 -14.09 9.86 22.42
CA ASP A 256 -14.45 10.20 23.81
C ASP A 256 -13.27 10.85 24.55
N GLN A 257 -12.04 10.37 24.34
CA GLN A 257 -10.83 10.97 24.93
C GLN A 257 -10.49 12.37 24.37
N LEU A 258 -10.87 12.64 23.12
CA LEU A 258 -10.66 13.93 22.46
C LEU A 258 -11.56 15.07 23.00
N SER A 259 -12.32 14.83 24.08
CA SER A 259 -13.18 15.84 24.73
C SER A 259 -14.20 16.47 23.79
N PHE A 260 -14.66 15.74 22.78
CA PHE A 260 -15.95 16.06 22.18
C PHE A 260 -17.01 15.60 23.18
N GLU A 261 -17.82 16.52 23.71
CA GLU A 261 -18.96 16.19 24.56
C GLU A 261 -19.88 15.19 23.83
N SER A 262 -19.72 13.91 24.14
CA SER A 262 -20.23 12.83 23.30
C SER A 262 -20.97 11.75 24.07
N THR A 263 -21.72 12.16 25.09
CA THR A 263 -22.80 11.30 25.62
C THR A 263 -23.87 10.97 24.57
N ALA A 264 -23.87 11.65 23.41
CA ALA A 264 -24.77 11.39 22.29
C ALA A 264 -24.22 10.33 21.31
N VAL A 265 -22.91 10.26 21.03
CA VAL A 265 -22.35 9.24 20.12
C VAL A 265 -22.30 7.88 20.80
N ALA A 266 -21.86 7.82 22.07
CA ALA A 266 -21.86 6.57 22.84
C ALA A 266 -23.28 5.94 22.97
N LYS A 267 -24.33 6.77 23.12
CA LYS A 267 -25.73 6.31 23.14
C LYS A 267 -26.30 5.94 21.78
N ALA A 268 -25.76 6.49 20.70
CA ALA A 268 -26.25 6.21 19.35
C ALA A 268 -25.56 5.00 18.71
N PHE A 269 -24.33 4.70 19.13
CA PHE A 269 -23.64 3.46 18.76
C PHE A 269 -24.21 2.22 19.46
N SER A 270 -24.85 2.34 20.62
CA SER A 270 -25.44 1.20 21.34
C SER A 270 -26.73 0.65 20.69
N ARG A 271 -27.13 1.17 19.52
CA ARG A 271 -28.26 0.67 18.73
C ARG A 271 -27.78 0.43 17.30
N GLU A 272 -27.61 -0.84 16.94
CA GLU A 272 -27.05 -1.30 15.66
C GLU A 272 -27.70 -0.68 14.40
N SER A 273 -28.95 -0.20 14.48
CA SER A 273 -29.65 0.42 13.35
C SER A 273 -29.54 1.96 13.28
N ASP A 274 -29.13 2.63 14.37
CA ASP A 274 -29.12 4.11 14.46
C ASP A 274 -27.70 4.69 14.40
N GLY A 275 -26.67 3.85 14.57
CA GLY A 275 -25.26 4.27 14.54
C GLY A 275 -24.85 4.95 13.23
N ILE A 276 -25.43 4.54 12.10
CA ILE A 276 -25.14 5.10 10.77
C ILE A 276 -25.65 6.54 10.65
N VAL A 277 -26.89 6.78 11.07
CA VAL A 277 -27.51 8.11 11.06
C VAL A 277 -26.82 9.02 12.06
N ALA A 278 -26.44 8.49 13.22
CA ALA A 278 -25.74 9.24 14.24
C ALA A 278 -24.30 9.59 13.85
N LEU A 279 -23.59 8.70 13.14
CA LEU A 279 -22.26 8.98 12.62
C LEU A 279 -22.31 10.03 11.50
N ALA A 280 -23.30 9.95 10.61
CA ALA A 280 -23.54 10.96 9.58
C ALA A 280 -23.91 12.33 10.18
N GLN A 281 -24.81 12.36 11.17
CA GLN A 281 -25.17 13.59 11.89
C GLN A 281 -24.01 14.14 12.74
N PHE A 282 -23.19 13.27 13.31
CA PHE A 282 -21.99 13.67 14.06
C PHE A 282 -20.93 14.25 13.12
N ALA A 283 -20.67 13.60 11.99
CA ALA A 283 -19.80 14.08 10.94
C ALA A 283 -20.26 15.45 10.42
N GLU A 284 -21.56 15.62 10.17
CA GLU A 284 -22.16 16.89 9.73
C GLU A 284 -21.99 17.99 10.79
N ARG A 285 -22.23 17.68 12.08
CA ARG A 285 -22.04 18.63 13.19
C ARG A 285 -20.57 18.97 13.41
N ALA A 286 -19.67 18.00 13.33
CA ALA A 286 -18.22 18.23 13.41
C ALA A 286 -17.75 19.13 12.26
N HIS A 287 -18.28 18.92 11.05
CA HIS A 287 -18.00 19.76 9.89
C HIS A 287 -18.51 21.20 10.07
N GLN A 288 -19.71 21.38 10.64
CA GLN A 288 -20.27 22.71 10.96
C GLN A 288 -19.45 23.44 12.05
N VAL A 289 -19.04 22.74 13.11
CA VAL A 289 -18.23 23.33 14.19
C VAL A 289 -16.83 23.72 13.69
N LEU A 290 -16.22 22.89 12.84
CA LEU A 290 -14.94 23.18 12.21
C LEU A 290 -15.04 24.35 11.22
N ALA A 291 -16.11 24.42 10.41
CA ALA A 291 -16.36 25.55 9.50
C ALA A 291 -16.56 26.88 10.26
N CYS A 292 -17.23 26.86 11.42
CA CYS A 292 -17.38 28.02 12.29
C CYS A 292 -16.05 28.47 12.93
N LYS A 293 -15.12 27.55 13.21
CA LYS A 293 -13.77 27.89 13.72
C LYS A 293 -12.86 28.47 12.65
N VAL A 294 -12.95 27.97 11.41
CA VAL A 294 -12.10 28.41 10.29
C VAL A 294 -12.53 29.78 9.74
N SER A 295 -13.81 30.16 9.85
CA SER A 295 -14.28 31.44 9.30
C SER A 295 -13.86 32.69 10.10
N GLY A 296 -13.23 32.54 11.27
CA GLY A 296 -12.56 33.63 11.98
C GLY A 296 -13.40 34.89 12.22
N ASN A 297 -14.73 34.81 12.18
CA ASN A 297 -15.57 35.99 12.22
C ASN A 297 -16.01 36.28 13.66
N LYS A 298 -15.37 37.29 14.26
CA LYS A 298 -15.53 37.75 15.66
C LYS A 298 -16.90 38.35 16.01
N ARG A 299 -17.98 37.98 15.32
CA ARG A 299 -19.33 38.48 15.61
C ARG A 299 -20.36 37.37 15.45
N GLN A 300 -20.64 36.69 16.55
CA GLN A 300 -21.98 36.62 17.15
C GLN A 300 -21.97 35.62 18.30
N ARG A 301 -22.02 36.17 19.52
CA ARG A 301 -22.78 35.54 20.60
C ARG A 301 -24.25 35.58 20.16
N GLU A 302 -25.01 34.56 20.54
CA GLU A 302 -26.43 34.32 20.23
C GLU A 302 -26.69 33.42 19.01
N CYS A 303 -26.48 32.12 19.18
CA CYS A 303 -27.36 31.11 18.58
C CYS A 303 -28.09 30.40 19.72
N THR A 304 -29.27 30.91 20.01
CA THR A 304 -30.30 30.29 20.85
C THR A 304 -30.69 28.95 20.23
N VAL A 305 -30.56 27.88 21.00
CA VAL A 305 -31.07 26.54 20.65
C VAL A 305 -32.60 26.64 20.57
N VAL A 306 -33.15 26.78 19.37
CA VAL A 306 -34.59 26.60 19.13
C VAL A 306 -34.85 25.09 19.05
N SER A 307 -35.29 24.52 20.16
CA SER A 307 -35.82 23.17 20.25
C SER A 307 -37.16 23.09 19.51
N GLY A 308 -37.16 22.49 18.32
CA GLY A 308 -38.37 22.13 17.58
C GLY A 308 -38.59 20.62 17.59
N ILE A 309 -39.20 20.09 18.66
CA ILE A 309 -39.86 18.77 18.63
C ILE A 309 -41.25 18.97 19.23
N GLN A 310 -42.22 19.24 18.36
CA GLN A 310 -43.63 19.26 18.69
C GLN A 310 -44.26 18.00 18.11
N MET A 311 -44.52 16.99 18.96
CA MET A 311 -45.36 15.86 18.59
C MET A 311 -46.16 15.37 19.80
N ARG A 312 -47.49 15.30 19.60
CA ARG A 312 -48.52 14.54 20.36
C ARG A 312 -48.94 15.18 21.70
N GLN A 313 -50.21 15.23 22.10
CA GLN A 313 -51.40 14.49 21.68
C GLN A 313 -52.68 15.17 22.21
N SER A 314 -53.73 15.16 21.40
CA SER A 314 -55.09 15.50 21.75
C SER A 314 -55.75 14.38 22.57
N TRP A 315 -56.20 14.63 23.79
CA TRP A 315 -57.24 13.84 24.46
C TRP A 315 -58.20 14.78 25.19
N ARG A 316 -59.48 14.68 24.81
CA ARG A 316 -60.63 15.40 25.38
C ARG A 316 -60.91 14.90 26.80
N ARG A 317 -61.32 15.81 27.69
CA ARG A 317 -61.93 15.50 28.99
C ARG A 317 -63.42 15.14 28.80
N PRO A 318 -64.01 14.33 29.70
CA PRO A 318 -65.43 14.40 29.98
C PRO A 318 -65.71 15.24 31.25
N CYS A 319 -66.75 16.08 31.16
CA CYS A 319 -67.77 16.14 32.19
C CYS A 319 -68.75 14.99 31.95
#